data_AF-A0A7J2JP83-F1
#
_entry.id   AF-A0A7J2JP83-F1
#
_cell.length_a   1.000
_cell.length_b   1.000
_cell.length_c   1.000
_cell.angle_alpha   90.00
_cell.angle_beta   90.00
_cell.angle_gamma   90.00
#
_symmetry.space_group_name_H-M   'P 1'
#
loop_
_entity.id
_entity.type
_entity.pdbx_description
1 polymer ?
#
loop_
_entity_poly.entity_id
_entity_poly.type
_entity_poly.pdbx_seq_one_letter_code
_entity_poly.pdbx_strand_id
1 'polypeptide(L)'
;MEVSFRKHGPPRQGGGVQEDRTILELDYPELGRYAEHLVERNLRRISMTKMRRLHQEIARIRDMAVRGEELEECRKLLPRLRYLLAYTYGRLAGGERRNFQEYMETLKRTIDGLLQSRNPEKLREGVEKLYIFSEAIVAYHKYYEEARGRRGG
;
A
#
# COMPACT_ATOMS: atom_id res chain seq x y z
N MET A 1 -3.47 40.03 42.49
CA MET A 1 -4.51 39.54 41.56
C MET A 1 -3.91 38.36 40.80
N GLU A 2 -4.25 37.14 41.22
CA GLU A 2 -3.83 35.90 40.53
C GLU A 2 -4.70 35.68 39.30
N VAL A 3 -4.08 35.46 38.14
CA VAL A 3 -4.78 35.04 36.92
C VAL A 3 -4.44 33.58 36.67
N SER A 4 -5.47 32.74 36.81
CA SER A 4 -5.42 31.28 36.72
C SER A 4 -5.22 30.81 35.27
N PHE A 5 -4.17 30.02 35.01
CA PHE A 5 -3.98 29.37 33.72
C PHE A 5 -4.87 28.12 33.62
N ARG A 6 -5.85 28.15 32.72
CA ARG A 6 -6.66 26.97 32.36
C ARG A 6 -5.77 25.90 31.72
N LYS A 7 -5.43 24.86 32.49
CA LYS A 7 -4.81 23.63 31.99
C LYS A 7 -5.69 23.04 30.88
N HIS A 8 -5.20 23.08 29.64
CA HIS A 8 -5.77 22.29 28.56
C HIS A 8 -5.42 20.83 28.84
N GLY A 9 -6.44 20.03 29.18
CA GLY A 9 -6.27 18.57 29.27
C GLY A 9 -5.92 18.00 27.90
N PRO A 10 -5.15 16.90 27.83
CA PRO A 10 -4.81 16.26 26.57
C PRO A 10 -6.09 15.82 25.84
N PRO A 11 -6.12 15.89 24.50
CA PRO A 11 -7.28 15.46 23.73
C PRO A 11 -7.60 14.00 24.02
N ARG A 12 -8.88 13.73 24.25
CA ARG A 12 -9.44 12.40 24.48
C ARG A 12 -9.04 11.47 23.34
N GLN A 13 -8.33 10.39 23.67
CA GLN A 13 -8.14 9.24 22.78
C GLN A 13 -9.53 8.63 22.52
N GLY A 14 -10.08 8.94 21.37
CA GLY A 14 -11.33 8.40 20.85
C GLY A 14 -11.16 8.15 19.37
N GLY A 15 -10.82 6.91 19.03
CA GLY A 15 -10.59 6.47 17.66
C GLY A 15 -9.79 5.19 17.73
N GLY A 16 -10.46 4.05 17.54
CA GLY A 16 -9.89 2.72 17.69
C GLY A 16 -8.50 2.63 17.07
N VAL A 17 -7.58 2.03 17.81
CA VAL A 17 -6.31 1.55 17.29
C VAL A 17 -6.67 0.52 16.22
N GLN A 18 -6.81 0.98 14.98
CA GLN A 18 -6.84 0.11 13.83
C GLN A 18 -5.43 -0.47 13.79
N GLU A 19 -5.29 -1.70 14.26
CA GLU A 19 -4.00 -2.36 14.48
C GLU A 19 -3.08 -2.12 13.28
N ASP A 20 -1.87 -1.68 13.59
CA ASP A 20 -0.84 -1.17 12.69
C ASP A 20 -0.20 -2.31 11.85
N ARG A 21 -1.01 -3.27 11.39
CA ARG A 21 -0.54 -4.49 10.72
C ARG A 21 0.01 -4.15 9.35
N THR A 22 1.30 -4.39 9.17
CA THR A 22 1.92 -4.28 7.84
C THR A 22 1.51 -5.49 7.01
N ILE A 23 1.42 -5.37 5.68
CA ILE A 23 1.09 -6.54 4.83
C ILE A 23 2.12 -7.67 4.96
N LEU A 24 3.29 -7.37 5.52
CA LEU A 24 4.34 -8.36 5.81
C LEU A 24 3.92 -9.34 6.92
N GLU A 25 3.05 -8.92 7.83
CA GLU A 25 2.56 -9.72 8.96
C GLU A 25 1.33 -10.56 8.61
N LEU A 26 0.66 -10.24 7.50
CA LEU A 26 -0.55 -10.93 7.06
C LEU A 26 -0.21 -12.28 6.43
N ASP A 27 -1.14 -13.23 6.55
CA ASP A 27 -1.14 -14.46 5.77
C ASP A 27 -1.64 -14.21 4.33
N TYR A 28 -1.40 -15.17 3.43
CA TYR A 28 -1.76 -14.99 2.01
C TYR A 28 -3.27 -14.74 1.78
N PRO A 29 -4.20 -15.46 2.42
CA PRO A 29 -5.63 -15.13 2.34
C PRO A 29 -6.01 -13.73 2.87
N GLU A 30 -5.37 -13.26 3.94
CA GLU A 30 -5.59 -11.94 4.53
C GLU A 30 -5.17 -10.83 3.57
N LEU A 31 -4.09 -11.01 2.81
CA LEU A 31 -3.68 -10.06 1.77
C LEU A 31 -4.80 -9.81 0.77
N GLY A 32 -5.46 -10.87 0.30
CA GLY A 32 -6.56 -10.78 -0.64
C GLY A 32 -7.76 -10.03 -0.08
N ARG A 33 -8.17 -10.37 1.16
CA ARG A 33 -9.28 -9.67 1.84
C ARG A 33 -8.98 -8.20 2.09
N TYR A 34 -7.76 -7.89 2.51
CA TYR A 34 -7.37 -6.51 2.75
C TYR A 34 -7.32 -5.71 1.45
N ALA A 35 -6.78 -6.29 0.37
CA ALA A 35 -6.76 -5.66 -0.94
C ALA A 35 -8.18 -5.37 -1.46
N GLU A 36 -9.09 -6.33 -1.36
CA GLU A 36 -10.48 -6.14 -1.77
C GLU A 36 -11.15 -4.99 -1.02
N HIS A 37 -11.05 -4.99 0.32
CA HIS A 37 -11.62 -3.96 1.18
C HIS A 37 -11.07 -2.57 0.84
N LEU A 38 -9.76 -2.46 0.63
CA LEU A 38 -9.11 -1.21 0.27
C LEU A 38 -9.58 -0.71 -1.11
N VAL A 39 -9.70 -1.62 -2.07
CA VAL A 39 -10.24 -1.29 -3.39
C VAL A 39 -11.65 -0.78 -3.26
N GLU A 40 -12.54 -1.56 -2.66
CA GLU A 40 -13.97 -1.28 -2.59
C GLU A 40 -14.25 0.09 -1.95
N ARG A 41 -13.59 0.37 -0.82
CA ARG A 41 -13.80 1.60 -0.05
C ARG A 41 -13.18 2.81 -0.72
N ASN A 42 -11.95 2.67 -1.20
CA ASN A 42 -11.10 3.83 -1.48
C ASN A 42 -10.63 3.89 -2.94
N LEU A 43 -10.20 2.77 -3.53
CA LEU A 43 -9.46 2.82 -4.80
C LEU A 43 -10.33 2.74 -6.06
N ARG A 44 -11.63 2.44 -5.96
CA ARG A 44 -12.55 2.36 -7.13
C ARG A 44 -12.63 3.63 -8.00
N ARG A 45 -12.15 4.78 -7.50
CA ARG A 45 -12.15 6.06 -8.23
C ARG A 45 -10.77 6.45 -8.74
N ILE A 46 -9.75 5.64 -8.45
CA ILE A 46 -8.39 5.86 -8.94
C ILE A 46 -8.28 5.21 -10.31
N SER A 47 -7.56 5.86 -11.23
CA SER A 47 -7.32 5.34 -12.57
C SER A 47 -6.59 3.98 -12.53
N MET A 48 -7.13 2.99 -13.24
CA MET A 48 -6.55 1.65 -13.37
C MET A 48 -5.11 1.67 -13.92
N THR A 49 -4.80 2.59 -14.84
CA THR A 49 -3.45 2.77 -15.38
C THR A 49 -2.42 3.09 -14.29
N LYS A 50 -2.80 3.88 -13.27
CA LYS A 50 -1.91 4.19 -12.14
C LYS A 50 -1.66 2.95 -11.28
N MET A 51 -2.70 2.16 -11.03
CA MET A 51 -2.61 0.91 -10.26
C MET A 51 -1.73 -0.13 -10.98
N ARG A 52 -1.96 -0.31 -12.28
CA ARG A 52 -1.18 -1.23 -13.12
C ARG A 52 0.29 -0.84 -13.19
N ARG A 53 0.62 0.46 -13.30
CA ARG A 53 2.00 0.92 -13.32
C ARG A 53 2.75 0.57 -12.03
N LEU A 54 2.12 0.78 -10.87
CA LEU A 54 2.73 0.42 -9.58
C LEU A 54 2.95 -1.10 -9.47
N HIS A 55 1.94 -1.88 -9.85
CA HIS A 55 2.05 -3.34 -9.87
C HIS A 55 3.16 -3.84 -10.81
N GLN A 56 3.33 -3.25 -11.99
CA GLN A 56 4.39 -3.63 -12.93
C GLN A 56 5.79 -3.43 -12.35
N GLU A 57 6.04 -2.35 -11.61
CA GLU A 57 7.33 -2.18 -10.94
C GLU A 57 7.52 -3.18 -9.78
N ILE A 58 6.45 -3.49 -9.04
CA ILE A 58 6.49 -4.52 -7.99
C ILE A 58 6.79 -5.90 -8.57
N ALA A 59 6.15 -6.26 -9.69
CA ALA A 59 6.38 -7.52 -10.39
C ALA A 59 7.83 -7.67 -10.84
N ARG A 60 8.43 -6.59 -11.39
CA ARG A 60 9.87 -6.59 -11.74
C ARG A 60 10.77 -6.85 -10.54
N ILE A 61 10.50 -6.18 -9.41
CA ILE A 61 11.27 -6.37 -8.17
C ILE A 61 11.15 -7.82 -7.68
N ARG A 62 9.95 -8.39 -7.73
CA ARG A 62 9.69 -9.78 -7.36
C ARG A 62 10.42 -10.77 -8.25
N ASP A 63 10.37 -10.59 -9.56
CA ASP A 63 11.07 -11.48 -10.50
C ASP A 63 12.59 -11.49 -10.26
N MET A 64 13.17 -10.34 -9.89
CA MET A 64 14.58 -10.26 -9.48
C MET A 64 14.84 -10.97 -8.14
N ALA A 65 13.95 -10.79 -7.16
CA ALA A 65 14.09 -11.43 -5.85
C ALA A 65 14.02 -12.97 -5.93
N VAL A 66 13.15 -13.50 -6.79
CA VAL A 66 12.96 -14.96 -7.00
C VAL A 66 14.18 -15.59 -7.68
N ARG A 67 14.82 -14.89 -8.63
CA ARG A 67 16.05 -15.39 -9.31
C ARG A 67 17.25 -15.52 -8.38
N GLY A 68 17.21 -14.90 -7.19
CA GLY A 68 18.12 -15.19 -6.08
C GLY A 68 19.54 -14.62 -6.19
N GLU A 69 19.98 -14.19 -7.37
CA GLU A 69 21.36 -13.71 -7.63
C GLU A 69 21.55 -12.20 -7.37
N GLU A 70 20.47 -11.44 -7.20
CA GLU A 70 20.51 -9.96 -7.17
C GLU A 70 19.73 -9.33 -6.00
N LEU A 71 19.78 -9.93 -4.80
CA LEU A 71 19.08 -9.40 -3.62
C LEU A 71 19.47 -7.96 -3.26
N GLU A 72 20.75 -7.60 -3.41
CA GLU A 72 21.20 -6.22 -3.21
C GLU A 72 20.66 -5.27 -4.29
N GLU A 73 20.51 -5.74 -5.53
CA GLU A 73 19.90 -4.93 -6.58
C GLU A 73 18.39 -4.74 -6.33
N CYS A 74 17.71 -5.81 -5.90
CA CYS A 74 16.33 -5.75 -5.42
C CYS A 74 16.16 -4.69 -4.32
N ARG A 75 17.07 -4.63 -3.34
CA ARG A 75 17.06 -3.59 -2.29
C ARG A 75 17.18 -2.18 -2.86
N LYS A 76 18.01 -1.97 -3.89
CA LYS A 76 18.16 -0.66 -4.54
C LYS A 76 16.91 -0.22 -5.31
N LEU A 77 16.05 -1.16 -5.70
CA LEU A 77 14.79 -0.85 -6.39
C LEU A 77 13.66 -0.48 -5.43
N LEU A 78 13.66 -0.94 -4.19
CA LEU A 78 12.65 -0.61 -3.19
C LEU A 78 12.52 0.92 -2.94
N PRO A 79 13.60 1.71 -2.81
CA PRO A 79 13.51 3.17 -2.74
C PRO A 79 12.95 3.78 -4.02
N ARG A 80 13.26 3.22 -5.19
CA ARG A 80 12.70 3.71 -6.47
C ARG A 80 11.19 3.51 -6.54
N LEU A 81 10.69 2.39 -6.03
CA LEU A 81 9.25 2.16 -5.88
C LEU A 81 8.61 3.20 -4.97
N ARG A 82 9.27 3.56 -3.84
CA ARG A 82 8.81 4.64 -2.94
C ARG A 82 8.75 5.99 -3.66
N TYR A 83 9.73 6.31 -4.51
CA TYR A 83 9.73 7.55 -5.30
C TYR A 83 8.62 7.56 -6.35
N LEU A 84 8.39 6.45 -7.05
CA LEU A 84 7.28 6.31 -7.99
C LEU A 84 5.94 6.51 -7.28
N LEU A 85 5.81 5.96 -6.07
CA LEU A 85 4.60 6.08 -5.27
C LEU A 85 4.36 7.52 -4.83
N ALA A 86 5.40 8.23 -4.36
CA ALA A 86 5.33 9.65 -4.04
C ALA A 86 4.98 10.51 -5.26
N TYR A 87 5.59 10.25 -6.41
CA TYR A 87 5.28 10.90 -7.67
C TYR A 87 3.82 10.67 -8.09
N THR A 88 3.36 9.41 -8.01
CA THR A 88 1.98 9.03 -8.33
C THR A 88 1.00 9.77 -7.43
N TYR A 89 1.25 9.81 -6.12
CA TYR A 89 0.43 10.55 -5.16
C TYR A 89 0.39 12.06 -5.45
N GLY A 90 1.54 12.68 -5.73
CA GLY A 90 1.62 14.10 -6.05
C GLY A 90 0.80 14.50 -7.28
N ARG A 91 0.66 13.60 -8.25
CA ARG A 91 -0.11 13.76 -9.49
C ARG A 91 -1.63 13.58 -9.32
N LEU A 92 -2.10 13.11 -8.17
CA LEU A 92 -3.53 12.96 -7.89
C LEU A 92 -4.16 14.31 -7.55
N ALA A 93 -5.43 14.50 -7.92
CA ALA A 93 -6.17 15.73 -7.64
C ALA A 93 -7.22 15.54 -6.53
N GLY A 94 -7.35 16.54 -5.65
CA GLY A 94 -8.47 16.67 -4.70
C GLY A 94 -8.84 15.37 -3.97
N GLY A 95 -10.05 14.86 -4.25
CA GLY A 95 -10.60 13.64 -3.65
C GLY A 95 -9.83 12.36 -3.96
N GLU A 96 -9.09 12.29 -5.08
CA GLU A 96 -8.25 11.13 -5.39
C GLU A 96 -7.11 10.97 -4.36
N ARG A 97 -6.54 12.07 -3.85
CA ARG A 97 -5.48 11.99 -2.83
C ARG A 97 -5.99 11.34 -1.55
N ARG A 98 -7.16 11.77 -1.07
CA ARG A 98 -7.82 11.18 0.12
C ARG A 98 -8.09 9.69 -0.07
N ASN A 99 -8.61 9.33 -1.24
CA ASN A 99 -8.88 7.94 -1.61
C ASN A 99 -7.61 7.08 -1.74
N PHE A 100 -6.49 7.65 -2.17
CA PHE A 100 -5.25 6.89 -2.35
C PHE A 100 -4.39 6.83 -1.08
N GLN A 101 -4.70 7.64 -0.06
CA GLN A 101 -3.85 7.84 1.11
C GLN A 101 -3.58 6.55 1.88
N GLU A 102 -4.60 5.73 2.14
CA GLU A 102 -4.42 4.47 2.88
C GLU A 102 -3.51 3.51 2.12
N TYR A 103 -3.73 3.33 0.81
CA TYR A 103 -2.86 2.50 -0.03
C TYR A 103 -1.42 3.00 -0.08
N MET A 104 -1.23 4.33 -0.16
CA MET A 104 0.07 4.97 -0.11
C MET A 104 0.81 4.66 1.19
N GLU A 105 0.17 4.85 2.34
CA GLU A 105 0.81 4.58 3.63
C GLU A 105 1.09 3.09 3.83
N THR A 106 0.19 2.20 3.41
CA THR A 106 0.41 0.74 3.44
C THR A 106 1.64 0.34 2.64
N LEU A 107 1.78 0.83 1.41
CA LEU A 107 2.96 0.54 0.59
C LEU A 107 4.25 1.15 1.15
N LYS A 108 4.21 2.39 1.67
CA LYS A 108 5.37 3.01 2.30
C LYS A 108 5.89 2.20 3.49
N ARG A 109 5.01 1.82 4.42
CA ARG A 109 5.37 1.01 5.60
C ARG A 109 5.93 -0.35 5.20
N THR A 110 5.32 -0.97 4.20
CA THR A 110 5.80 -2.25 3.65
C THR A 110 7.21 -2.10 3.10
N ILE A 111 7.45 -1.10 2.25
CA ILE A 111 8.78 -0.83 1.67
C ILE A 111 9.81 -0.57 2.77
N ASP A 112 9.45 0.20 3.79
CA ASP A 112 10.34 0.50 4.91
C ASP A 112 10.68 -0.75 5.72
N GLY A 113 9.70 -1.63 5.97
CA GLY A 113 9.93 -2.94 6.60
C GLY A 113 10.85 -3.84 5.77
N LEU A 114 10.67 -3.88 4.44
CA LEU A 114 11.53 -4.65 3.54
C LEU A 114 12.97 -4.11 3.52
N LEU A 115 13.15 -2.79 3.54
CA LEU A 115 14.47 -2.16 3.59
C LEU A 115 15.20 -2.45 4.90
N GLN A 116 14.48 -2.57 6.01
CA GLN A 116 15.05 -2.91 7.32
C GLN A 116 15.35 -4.40 7.49
N SER A 117 14.68 -5.29 6.75
CA SER A 117 14.92 -6.72 6.82
C SER A 117 16.35 -7.05 6.42
N ARG A 118 17.13 -7.70 7.28
CA ARG A 118 18.49 -8.18 6.96
C ARG A 118 18.52 -9.65 6.54
N ASN A 119 17.44 -10.38 6.76
CA ASN A 119 17.33 -11.79 6.40
C ASN A 119 16.90 -11.93 4.92
N PRO A 120 17.71 -12.59 4.06
CA PRO A 120 17.39 -12.80 2.65
C PRO A 120 16.06 -13.50 2.40
N GLU A 121 15.73 -14.53 3.17
CA GLU A 121 14.50 -15.30 3.01
C GLU A 121 13.28 -14.44 3.37
N LYS A 122 13.35 -13.71 4.49
CA LYS A 122 12.29 -12.77 4.87
C LYS A 122 12.11 -11.64 3.86
N LEU A 123 13.20 -11.19 3.23
CA LEU A 123 13.11 -10.20 2.16
C LEU A 123 12.37 -10.78 0.94
N ARG A 124 12.72 -12.00 0.51
CA ARG A 124 12.04 -12.67 -0.62
C ARG A 124 10.56 -12.89 -0.31
N GLU A 125 10.25 -13.43 0.86
CA GLU A 125 8.87 -13.65 1.31
C GLU A 125 8.08 -12.33 1.33
N GLY A 126 8.66 -11.29 1.92
CA GLY A 126 8.00 -9.99 2.00
C GLY A 126 7.78 -9.33 0.63
N VAL A 127 8.73 -9.50 -0.30
CA VAL A 127 8.56 -9.06 -1.69
C VAL A 127 7.45 -9.85 -2.39
N GLU A 128 7.33 -11.16 -2.13
CA GLU A 128 6.23 -11.98 -2.67
C GLU A 128 4.87 -11.56 -2.09
N LYS A 129 4.79 -11.28 -0.79
CA LYS A 129 3.57 -10.74 -0.16
C LYS A 129 3.17 -9.39 -0.76
N LEU A 130 4.14 -8.49 -0.98
CA LEU A 130 3.91 -7.22 -1.66
C LEU A 130 3.40 -7.42 -3.10
N TYR A 131 3.98 -8.38 -3.84
CA TYR A 131 3.52 -8.75 -5.17
C TYR A 131 2.07 -9.23 -5.17
N ILE A 132 1.74 -10.24 -4.36
CA ILE A 132 0.39 -10.82 -4.28
C ILE A 132 -0.63 -9.77 -3.85
N PHE A 133 -0.30 -8.94 -2.87
CA PHE A 133 -1.17 -7.84 -2.46
C PHE A 133 -1.43 -6.87 -3.62
N SER A 134 -0.40 -6.46 -4.35
CA SER A 134 -0.55 -5.54 -5.49
C SER A 134 -1.33 -6.16 -6.66
N GLU A 135 -1.18 -7.46 -6.89
CA GLU A 135 -1.92 -8.22 -7.90
C GLU A 135 -3.40 -8.29 -7.54
N ALA A 136 -3.73 -8.58 -6.27
CA ALA A 136 -5.09 -8.57 -5.76
C ALA A 136 -5.76 -7.19 -5.91
N ILE A 137 -5.02 -6.10 -5.59
CA ILE A 137 -5.51 -4.73 -5.78
C ILE A 137 -5.91 -4.49 -7.25
N VAL A 138 -5.06 -4.88 -8.20
CA VAL A 138 -5.32 -4.74 -9.65
C VAL A 138 -6.52 -5.59 -10.07
N ALA A 139 -6.60 -6.83 -9.61
CA ALA A 139 -7.69 -7.75 -9.93
C ALA A 139 -9.05 -7.24 -9.43
N TYR A 140 -9.15 -6.90 -8.15
CA TYR A 140 -10.39 -6.38 -7.58
C TYR A 140 -10.78 -5.02 -8.17
N HIS A 141 -9.80 -4.16 -8.46
CA HIS A 141 -10.09 -2.87 -9.11
C HIS A 141 -10.79 -3.09 -10.45
N LYS A 142 -10.24 -3.99 -11.29
CA LYS A 142 -10.83 -4.38 -12.56
C LYS A 142 -12.23 -5.00 -12.40
N TYR A 143 -12.40 -5.90 -11.43
CA TYR A 143 -13.70 -6.51 -11.12
C TYR A 143 -14.77 -5.46 -10.81
N TYR A 144 -14.46 -4.49 -9.94
CA TYR A 144 -15.41 -3.44 -9.55
C TYR A 144 -15.64 -2.38 -10.64
N GLU A 145 -14.69 -2.19 -11.56
CA GLU A 145 -14.84 -1.36 -12.76
C GLU A 145 -15.87 -1.98 -13.71
N GLU A 146 -15.75 -3.27 -14.02
CA GLU A 146 -16.71 -3.98 -14.88
C GLU A 146 -18.10 -4.08 -14.27
N ALA A 147 -18.18 -4.32 -12.95
CA ALA A 147 -19.46 -4.37 -12.23
C ALA A 147 -20.21 -3.02 -12.27
N ARG A 148 -19.50 -1.88 -12.37
CA ARG A 148 -20.13 -0.57 -12.60
C ARG A 148 -20.63 -0.42 -14.03
N GLY A 149 -19.84 -0.84 -15.02
CA GLY A 149 -20.24 -0.78 -16.43
C GLY A 149 -21.53 -1.56 -16.71
N ARG A 150 -21.71 -2.73 -16.08
CA ARG A 150 -22.92 -3.56 -16.22
C ARG A 150 -24.18 -3.01 -15.52
N ARG A 151 -24.05 -2.04 -14.60
CA ARG A 151 -25.19 -1.44 -13.87
C ARG A 151 -25.65 -0.10 -14.46
N GLY A 152 -24.90 0.45 -15.41
CA GLY A 152 -25.16 1.75 -16.03
C GLY A 152 -25.49 1.70 -17.53
N GLY A 153 -25.68 0.50 -18.09
CA GLY A 153 -26.20 0.26 -19.44
C GLY A 153 -27.46 -0.59 -19.34
#